data_AF-A0AAV4XWP2-F1
#
_entry.id   AF-A0AAV4XWP2-F1
#
_cell.length_a   1.000
_cell.length_b   1.000
_cell.length_c   1.000
_cell.angle_alpha   90.00
_cell.angle_beta   90.00
_cell.angle_gamma   90.00
#
_symmetry.space_group_name_H-M   'P 1'
#
loop_
_entity.id
_entity.type
_entity.pdbx_description
1 polymer ?
#
loop_
_entity_poly.entity_id
_entity_poly.type
_entity_poly.pdbx_seq_one_letter_code
_entity_poly.pdbx_strand_id
1 'polypeptide(L)'
;MEYSSMEHMKSTVDGFFKKQFSSIPPEELQMANPVLKNLAELVRETLRKGERSIGSFVRKGQIGEGKVNLSEEQLKKLNDRIKEKTAHSDVMSLWNEI
;
A
#
# COMPACT_ATOMS: atom_id res chain seq x y z
N MET A 1 -14.16 -2.02 21.22
CA MET A 1 -12.79 -1.98 20.62
C MET A 1 -12.50 -3.17 19.70
N GLU A 2 -13.46 -4.06 19.43
CA GLU A 2 -13.27 -5.24 18.57
C GLU A 2 -12.77 -4.88 17.16
N TYR A 3 -13.45 -3.96 16.48
CA TYR A 3 -13.12 -3.53 15.11
C TYR A 3 -11.82 -2.74 14.97
N SER A 4 -11.33 -2.15 16.08
CA SER A 4 -10.08 -1.40 16.15
C SER A 4 -8.93 -2.25 16.68
N SER A 5 -9.13 -3.55 16.90
CA SER A 5 -8.07 -4.46 17.33
C SER A 5 -7.12 -4.76 16.16
N MET A 6 -5.85 -5.01 16.47
CA MET A 6 -4.84 -5.36 15.47
C MET A 6 -5.25 -6.60 14.68
N GLU A 7 -5.74 -7.62 15.38
CA GLU A 7 -6.17 -8.89 14.77
C GLU A 7 -7.32 -8.68 13.78
N HIS A 8 -8.35 -7.91 14.19
CA HIS A 8 -9.48 -7.62 13.32
C HIS A 8 -9.04 -6.83 12.08
N MET A 9 -8.26 -5.76 12.26
CA MET A 9 -7.80 -4.95 11.14
C MET A 9 -6.92 -5.74 10.17
N LYS A 10 -6.00 -6.57 10.71
CA LYS A 10 -5.12 -7.42 9.91
C LYS A 10 -5.93 -8.41 9.08
N SER A 11 -6.82 -9.16 9.71
CA SER A 11 -7.66 -10.14 9.03
C SER A 11 -8.51 -9.50 7.92
N THR A 12 -9.14 -8.37 8.22
CA THR A 12 -10.01 -7.65 7.28
C THR A 12 -9.22 -7.12 6.08
N VAL A 13 -8.07 -6.48 6.31
CA VAL A 13 -7.26 -5.88 5.25
C VAL A 13 -6.58 -6.93 4.39
N ASP A 14 -5.95 -7.94 5.00
CA ASP A 14 -5.30 -9.02 4.26
C ASP A 14 -6.31 -9.79 3.39
N GLY A 15 -7.51 -10.04 3.93
CA GLY A 15 -8.61 -10.66 3.20
C GLY A 15 -9.07 -9.82 1.99
N PHE A 16 -9.22 -8.51 2.17
CA PHE A 16 -9.57 -7.58 1.10
C PHE A 16 -8.53 -7.60 -0.03
N PHE A 17 -7.24 -7.43 0.29
CA PHE A 17 -6.18 -7.40 -0.73
C PHE A 17 -6.10 -8.71 -1.51
N LYS A 18 -6.20 -9.84 -0.82
CA LYS A 18 -6.20 -11.16 -1.46
C LYS A 18 -7.34 -11.31 -2.46
N LYS A 19 -8.57 -10.91 -2.07
CA LYS A 19 -9.76 -11.02 -2.92
C LYS A 19 -9.69 -10.08 -4.12
N GLN A 20 -9.28 -8.83 -3.91
CA GLN A 20 -9.36 -7.80 -4.93
C GLN A 20 -8.21 -7.84 -5.95
N PHE A 21 -6.99 -8.15 -5.50
CA PHE A 21 -5.78 -7.95 -6.32
C PHE A 21 -4.95 -9.20 -6.55
N SER A 22 -5.17 -10.26 -5.76
CA SER A 22 -4.35 -11.46 -5.83
C SER A 22 -5.11 -12.70 -6.30
N SER A 23 -6.40 -12.56 -6.64
CA SER A 23 -7.26 -13.65 -7.10
C SER A 23 -7.50 -13.53 -8.60
N ILE A 24 -7.48 -14.66 -9.30
CA ILE A 24 -7.87 -14.72 -10.71
C ILE A 24 -9.40 -14.65 -10.76
N PRO A 25 -10.00 -13.70 -11.49
CA PRO A 25 -11.45 -13.65 -11.69
C PRO A 25 -11.98 -14.96 -12.31
N PRO A 26 -13.20 -15.42 -11.98
CA PRO A 26 -13.84 -16.56 -12.65
C PRO A 26 -13.90 -16.38 -14.18
N GLU A 27 -13.77 -17.46 -14.95
CA GLU A 27 -13.72 -17.40 -16.41
C GLU A 27 -14.99 -16.81 -17.03
N GLU A 28 -16.16 -17.09 -16.45
CA GLU A 28 -17.44 -16.50 -16.85
C GLU A 28 -17.42 -14.96 -16.82
N LEU A 29 -16.80 -14.39 -15.78
CA LEU A 29 -16.67 -12.94 -15.63
C LEU A 29 -15.61 -12.36 -16.56
N GLN A 30 -14.57 -13.13 -16.88
CA GLN A 30 -13.57 -12.73 -17.88
C GLN A 30 -14.19 -12.64 -19.28
N MET A 31 -15.07 -13.58 -19.63
CA MET A 31 -15.79 -13.56 -20.92
C MET A 31 -16.74 -12.36 -21.03
N ALA A 32 -17.38 -11.97 -19.92
CA ALA A 32 -18.34 -10.87 -19.89
C ALA A 32 -17.67 -9.48 -19.80
N ASN A 33 -16.41 -9.38 -19.35
CA ASN A 33 -15.75 -8.10 -19.11
C ASN A 33 -14.27 -8.13 -19.55
N PRO A 34 -13.89 -7.36 -20.59
CA PRO A 34 -12.51 -7.33 -21.09
C PRO A 34 -11.50 -6.83 -20.04
N VAL A 35 -11.91 -5.98 -19.09
CA VAL A 35 -11.04 -5.53 -17.99
C VAL A 35 -10.71 -6.69 -17.06
N LEU A 36 -11.69 -7.55 -16.76
CA LEU A 36 -11.47 -8.73 -15.91
C LEU A 36 -10.64 -9.80 -16.60
N LYS A 37 -10.76 -9.93 -17.92
CA LYS A 37 -9.87 -10.77 -18.73
C LYS A 37 -8.42 -10.28 -18.65
N ASN A 38 -8.18 -9.00 -18.89
CA ASN A 38 -6.83 -8.41 -18.81
C ASN A 38 -6.23 -8.54 -17.40
N LEU A 39 -7.05 -8.33 -16.36
CA LEU A 39 -6.65 -8.56 -14.98
C LEU A 39 -6.26 -10.02 -14.74
N ALA A 40 -7.06 -10.98 -15.22
CA ALA A 40 -6.76 -12.40 -15.10
C ALA A 40 -5.43 -12.78 -15.78
N GLU A 41 -5.18 -12.26 -16.98
CA GLU A 41 -3.93 -12.46 -17.71
C GLU A 41 -2.72 -11.90 -16.94
N LEU A 42 -2.83 -10.68 -16.43
CA LEU A 42 -1.79 -10.05 -15.60
C LEU A 42 -1.52 -10.86 -14.32
N VAL A 43 -2.55 -11.32 -13.62
CA VAL A 43 -2.40 -12.15 -12.42
C VAL A 43 -1.74 -13.49 -12.77
N ARG A 44 -2.11 -14.13 -13.89
CA ARG A 44 -1.45 -15.36 -14.37
C ARG A 44 0.03 -15.13 -14.70
N GLU A 45 0.36 -14.01 -15.33
CA GLU A 45 1.74 -13.66 -15.67
C GLU A 45 2.59 -13.42 -14.42
N THR A 46 2.11 -12.62 -13.48
CA THR A 46 2.80 -12.33 -12.22
C THR A 46 3.00 -13.60 -11.38
N LEU A 47 2.03 -14.51 -11.36
CA LEU A 47 2.18 -15.83 -10.74
C LEU A 47 3.30 -16.65 -11.41
N ARG A 48 3.37 -16.65 -12.75
CA ARG A 48 4.41 -17.35 -13.51
C ARG A 48 5.81 -16.78 -13.23
N LYS A 49 5.93 -15.47 -13.08
CA LYS A 49 7.19 -14.77 -12.79
C LYS A 49 7.60 -14.81 -11.32
N GLY A 50 6.72 -15.26 -10.42
CA GLY A 50 6.95 -15.20 -8.97
C GLY A 50 6.85 -13.79 -8.38
N GLU A 51 6.36 -12.82 -9.15
CA GLU A 51 6.27 -11.40 -8.79
C GLU A 51 4.92 -11.05 -8.13
N ARG A 52 4.32 -12.02 -7.45
CA ARG A 52 3.01 -11.83 -6.82
C ARG A 52 3.14 -10.91 -5.61
N SER A 53 2.75 -9.65 -5.77
CA SER A 53 2.54 -8.75 -4.63
C SER A 53 1.18 -9.03 -4.00
N ILE A 54 1.19 -9.47 -2.74
CA ILE A 54 -0.02 -9.56 -1.92
C ILE A 54 0.03 -8.35 -0.98
N GLY A 55 -0.94 -7.46 -1.09
CA GLY A 55 -1.07 -6.38 -0.12
C GLY A 55 -1.28 -6.96 1.28
N SER A 56 -0.63 -6.35 2.27
CA SER A 56 -0.70 -6.78 3.67
C SER A 56 -0.99 -5.58 4.57
N PHE A 57 -1.69 -5.83 5.67
CA PHE A 57 -1.98 -4.83 6.70
C PHE A 57 -0.69 -4.19 7.23
N VAL A 58 0.35 -5.00 7.44
CA VAL A 58 1.71 -4.52 7.71
C VAL A 58 2.57 -4.78 6.46
N ARG A 59 2.88 -3.71 5.72
CA ARG A 59 3.59 -3.80 4.42
C ARG A 59 5.11 -3.99 4.54
N LYS A 60 5.76 -3.19 5.39
CA LYS A 60 7.23 -3.19 5.58
C LYS A 60 7.62 -3.08 7.05
N GLY A 61 6.94 -2.22 7.82
CA GLY A 61 7.21 -2.07 9.26
C GLY A 61 8.59 -1.45 9.58
N GLN A 62 9.21 -0.77 8.62
CA GLN A 62 10.54 -0.16 8.77
C GLN A 62 10.45 1.36 8.56
N ILE A 63 11.22 2.09 9.37
CA ILE A 63 11.40 3.55 9.25
C ILE A 63 12.58 3.81 8.30
N GLY A 64 12.49 4.82 7.45
CA GLY A 64 13.58 5.16 6.51
C GLY A 64 13.65 4.28 5.26
N GLU A 65 12.95 3.13 5.22
CA GLU A 65 12.66 2.42 3.96
C GLU A 65 11.53 3.10 3.17
N GLY A 66 11.79 4.34 2.83
CA GLY A 66 10.99 5.20 2.00
C GLY A 66 11.83 5.76 0.86
N LYS A 67 12.54 4.92 0.11
CA LYS A 67 12.91 5.29 -1.27
C LYS A 67 11.67 5.21 -2.16
N VAL A 68 10.63 5.97 -1.81
CA VAL A 68 9.86 6.61 -2.87
C VAL A 68 10.90 7.54 -3.49
N ASN A 69 11.31 7.27 -4.72
CA ASN A 69 12.19 8.18 -5.45
C ASN A 69 11.37 9.43 -5.75
N LEU A 70 11.27 10.32 -4.76
CA LEU A 70 10.72 11.64 -4.95
C LEU A 70 11.71 12.40 -5.81
N SER A 71 11.21 13.11 -6.82
CA SER A 71 12.02 14.13 -7.47
C SER A 71 12.46 15.17 -6.45
N GLU A 72 13.54 15.89 -6.74
CA GLU A 72 14.00 16.98 -5.88
C GLU A 72 12.90 18.01 -5.59
N GLU A 73 12.05 18.28 -6.59
CA GLU A 73 10.90 19.16 -6.44
C GLU A 73 9.85 18.61 -5.47
N GLN A 74 9.52 17.31 -5.59
CA GLN A 74 8.56 16.66 -4.70
C GLN A 74 9.08 16.64 -3.26
N LEU A 75 10.37 16.34 -3.09
CA LEU A 75 11.02 16.36 -1.78
C LEU A 75 11.00 17.76 -1.17
N LYS A 76 11.32 18.79 -1.95
CA LYS A 76 11.25 20.19 -1.52
C LYS A 76 9.83 20.56 -1.08
N LYS A 77 8.82 20.27 -1.90
CA LYS A 77 7.41 20.55 -1.59
C LYS A 77 6.95 19.86 -0.30
N LEU A 78 7.32 18.60 -0.13
CA LEU A 78 7.00 17.85 1.09
C LEU A 78 7.63 18.49 2.33
N ASN A 79 8.92 18.81 2.25
CA ASN A 79 9.66 19.44 3.36
C ASN A 79 9.10 20.81 3.72
N ASP A 80 8.80 21.65 2.74
CA ASP A 80 8.20 22.97 2.95
C ASP A 80 6.82 22.84 3.63
N ARG A 81 6.01 21.86 3.20
CA ARG A 81 4.69 21.61 3.78
C ARG A 81 4.75 21.09 5.22
N ILE A 82 5.71 20.21 5.53
CA ILE A 82 5.93 19.75 6.91
C ILE A 82 6.27 20.95 7.79
N LYS A 83 7.27 21.76 7.40
CA LYS A 83 7.67 22.96 8.14
C LYS A 83 6.49 23.91 8.40
N GLU A 84 5.67 24.18 7.38
CA GLU A 84 4.47 25.02 7.51
C GLU A 84 3.49 24.44 8.53
N LYS A 85 3.20 23.13 8.45
CA LYS A 85 2.19 22.48 9.29
C LYS A 85 2.63 22.26 10.73
N THR A 86 3.93 22.26 10.99
CA THR A 86 4.51 22.01 12.30
C THR A 86 5.11 23.26 12.95
N ALA A 87 4.99 24.45 12.32
CA ALA A 87 5.68 25.68 12.76
C ALA A 87 5.32 26.12 14.20
N HIS A 88 4.18 25.69 14.72
CA HIS A 88 3.67 26.06 16.04
C HIS A 88 3.52 24.85 16.97
N SER A 89 4.24 23.77 16.69
CA SER A 89 4.30 22.60 17.56
C SER A 89 5.75 22.20 17.85
N ASP A 90 5.92 21.49 18.95
CA ASP A 90 7.16 20.86 19.38
C ASP A 90 7.49 19.59 18.59
N VAL A 91 6.59 19.15 17.70
CA VAL A 91 6.70 17.86 17.02
C VAL A 91 8.05 17.69 16.34
N MET A 92 8.62 18.74 15.72
CA MET A 92 9.92 18.67 15.06
C MET A 92 11.07 18.47 16.05
N SER A 93 10.95 19.03 17.26
CA SER A 93 11.92 18.85 18.34
C SER A 93 11.89 17.43 18.90
N LEU A 94 10.73 16.76 18.93
CA LEU A 94 10.60 15.38 19.38
C LEU A 94 11.41 14.39 18.52
N TRP A 95 11.63 14.72 17.23
CA TRP A 95 12.44 13.90 16.34
C TRP A 95 13.95 14.07 16.53
N ASN A 96 14.42 15.04 17.33
CA ASN A 96 15.84 15.21 17.63
C ASN A 96 16.36 14.21 18.67
N GLU A 97 15.45 13.56 19.41
CA GLU A 97 15.79 12.64 20.51
C GLU A 97 15.81 11.16 20.07
N ILE A 98 15.69 10.89 18.77
CA ILE A 98 15.72 9.54 18.17
C ILE A 98 17.01 9.36 17.36
#